data_AF-A0A4U8Z5A2-F1
#
_entry.id   AF-A0A4U8Z5A2-F1
#
_cell.length_a   1.000
_cell.length_b   1.000
_cell.length_c   1.000
_cell.angle_alpha   90.00
_cell.angle_beta   90.00
_cell.angle_gamma   90.00
#
_symmetry.space_group_name_H-M   'P 1'
#
loop_
_entity.id
_entity.type
_entity.pdbx_description
1 polymer ?
#
loop_
_entity_poly.entity_id
_entity_poly.type
_entity_poly.pdbx_seq_one_letter_code
_entity_poly.pdbx_strand_id
1 'polypeptide(L)'
;MNDPEPAEDSRLPIMTDGRVQAFASRAAPVSPRLVAGAPPVHGSETVSFDRFELREILNLYGRKVAEGEWRDYAVDFTPQKAVFSIYRRASECALFRIEKTPKLAKKQGAYSVVATTGLVLKRGHDLRRVIAILDKRLKLVSG
;
A
#
# COMPACT_ATOMS: atom_id res chain seq x y z
N MET A 1 27.50 -64.05 -7.82
CA MET A 1 26.18 -64.69 -8.04
C MET A 1 25.55 -64.89 -6.67
N ASN A 2 24.23 -64.79 -6.56
CA ASN A 2 23.42 -65.14 -5.39
C ASN A 2 23.52 -64.18 -4.18
N ASP A 3 22.84 -63.04 -4.34
CA ASP A 3 21.73 -62.54 -3.50
C ASP A 3 21.85 -62.14 -2.00
N PRO A 4 20.89 -61.33 -1.46
CA PRO A 4 21.00 -60.63 -0.17
C PRO A 4 19.90 -60.96 0.88
N GLU A 5 20.19 -60.68 2.17
CA GLU A 5 19.25 -60.61 3.31
C GLU A 5 19.97 -59.97 4.53
N PRO A 6 19.32 -59.60 5.65
CA PRO A 6 18.06 -58.86 5.81
C PRO A 6 18.10 -57.78 6.95
N ALA A 7 16.98 -57.04 7.16
CA ALA A 7 16.68 -56.22 8.36
C ALA A 7 17.67 -55.06 8.66
N GLU A 8 17.46 -54.12 9.61
CA GLU A 8 16.41 -53.83 10.62
C GLU A 8 15.77 -52.44 10.29
N ASP A 9 14.74 -51.86 10.93
CA ASP A 9 14.40 -51.71 12.36
C ASP A 9 12.88 -51.58 12.60
N SER A 10 12.47 -51.72 13.85
CA SER A 10 11.10 -51.81 14.34
C SER A 10 10.44 -50.46 14.68
N ARG A 11 9.13 -50.32 14.44
CA ARG A 11 8.11 -50.10 15.50
C ARG A 11 6.67 -49.92 15.00
N LEU A 12 5.79 -50.74 15.57
CA LEU A 12 4.37 -50.50 15.86
C LEU A 12 4.20 -50.67 17.39
N PRO A 13 3.05 -50.41 18.06
CA PRO A 13 1.75 -49.86 17.61
C PRO A 13 1.64 -48.34 17.97
N ILE A 14 0.56 -47.64 18.36
CA ILE A 14 -0.77 -47.94 18.93
C ILE A 14 -1.86 -46.93 18.49
N MET A 15 -3.05 -47.03 19.11
CA MET A 15 -4.30 -46.31 18.81
C MET A 15 -4.40 -44.92 19.43
N THR A 16 -5.20 -44.04 18.82
CA THR A 16 -6.00 -43.02 19.55
C THR A 16 -7.44 -42.99 19.03
N ASP A 17 -8.36 -42.60 19.92
CA ASP A 17 -9.81 -42.77 19.81
C ASP A 17 -10.50 -41.95 18.71
N GLY A 18 -11.71 -42.37 18.33
CA GLY A 18 -12.49 -41.78 17.25
C GLY A 18 -13.43 -40.65 17.68
N ARG A 19 -13.92 -39.88 16.69
CA ARG A 19 -15.18 -39.15 16.82
C ARG A 19 -15.89 -38.97 15.49
N VAL A 20 -16.90 -39.79 15.24
CA VAL A 20 -17.91 -39.50 14.22
C VAL A 20 -18.93 -38.51 14.78
N GLN A 21 -19.20 -37.42 14.07
CA GLN A 21 -20.45 -36.65 14.20
C GLN A 21 -20.87 -36.17 12.82
N ALA A 22 -21.95 -36.74 12.30
CA ALA A 22 -22.58 -36.26 11.09
C ALA A 22 -23.38 -34.98 11.38
N PHE A 23 -23.30 -33.99 10.50
CA PHE A 23 -24.23 -32.87 10.45
C PHE A 23 -25.04 -32.94 9.17
N ALA A 24 -26.35 -33.14 9.30
CA ALA A 24 -27.25 -33.30 8.16
C ALA A 24 -27.51 -31.95 7.48
N SER A 25 -27.02 -31.78 6.26
CA SER A 25 -27.25 -30.59 5.42
C SER A 25 -28.69 -30.50 4.91
N ARG A 26 -29.65 -30.24 5.81
CA ARG A 26 -31.00 -29.80 5.43
C ARG A 26 -30.92 -28.37 4.90
N ALA A 27 -30.83 -28.22 3.59
CA ALA A 27 -30.98 -26.92 2.94
C ALA A 27 -32.37 -26.34 3.25
N ALA A 28 -32.40 -25.17 3.88
CA ALA A 28 -33.60 -24.36 4.05
C ALA A 28 -33.55 -23.19 3.05
N PRO A 29 -34.64 -22.88 2.32
CA PRO A 29 -34.65 -21.78 1.36
C PRO A 29 -34.67 -20.44 2.09
N VAL A 30 -33.51 -19.78 2.16
CA VAL A 30 -33.42 -18.37 2.58
C VAL A 30 -33.87 -17.46 1.43
N SER A 31 -35.17 -17.17 1.38
CA SER A 31 -35.74 -16.22 0.42
C SER A 31 -35.01 -14.87 0.51
N PRO A 32 -34.61 -14.25 -0.62
CA PRO A 32 -33.95 -12.95 -0.62
C PRO A 32 -34.95 -11.86 -0.19
N ARG A 33 -34.98 -11.55 1.11
CA ARG A 33 -35.80 -10.47 1.66
C ARG A 33 -35.26 -9.14 1.13
N LEU A 34 -35.99 -8.53 0.20
CA LEU A 34 -35.59 -7.29 -0.47
C LEU A 34 -35.47 -6.15 0.57
N VAL A 35 -34.25 -5.80 0.98
CA VAL A 35 -34.00 -4.68 1.89
C VAL A 35 -34.06 -3.38 1.09
N ALA A 36 -35.25 -2.78 1.04
CA ALA A 36 -35.41 -1.42 0.54
C ALA A 36 -34.81 -0.41 1.54
N GLY A 37 -34.12 0.61 1.03
CA GLY A 37 -33.81 1.82 1.80
C GLY A 37 -32.64 1.72 2.79
N ALA A 38 -31.46 1.28 2.35
CA ALA A 38 -30.23 1.79 2.97
C ALA A 38 -30.09 3.28 2.59
N PRO A 39 -29.85 4.21 3.55
CA PRO A 39 -29.51 5.58 3.21
C PRO A 39 -28.18 5.60 2.44
N PRO A 40 -27.90 6.63 1.63
CA PRO A 40 -26.58 6.78 1.02
C PRO A 40 -25.53 6.84 2.14
N VAL A 41 -24.65 5.84 2.18
CA VAL A 41 -23.52 5.87 3.11
C VAL A 41 -22.71 7.12 2.81
N HIS A 42 -22.67 8.06 3.75
CA HIS A 42 -21.77 9.20 3.68
C HIS A 42 -20.35 8.65 3.73
N GLY A 43 -19.78 8.41 2.55
CA GLY A 43 -18.47 7.78 2.40
C GLY A 43 -17.46 8.57 3.22
N SER A 44 -16.75 7.88 4.10
CA SER A 44 -15.67 8.45 4.88
C SER A 44 -14.73 9.20 3.92
N GLU A 45 -14.61 10.52 4.09
CA GLU A 45 -13.80 11.39 3.23
C GLU A 45 -12.32 10.99 3.32
N THR A 46 -11.97 9.98 2.52
CA THR A 46 -10.64 9.40 2.47
C THR A 46 -9.84 10.32 1.59
N VAL A 47 -8.83 10.98 2.16
CA VAL A 47 -8.06 11.98 1.43
C VAL A 47 -7.30 11.26 0.32
N SER A 48 -7.58 11.67 -0.92
CA SER A 48 -7.06 11.07 -2.14
C SER A 48 -6.46 12.14 -3.08
N PHE A 49 -5.64 11.69 -4.01
CA PHE A 49 -5.18 12.52 -5.11
C PHE A 49 -6.25 12.57 -6.21
N ASP A 50 -6.50 13.74 -6.78
CA ASP A 50 -7.38 13.88 -7.94
C ASP A 50 -6.68 13.46 -9.25
N ARG A 51 -7.44 13.40 -10.35
CA ARG A 51 -6.94 12.94 -11.66
C ARG A 51 -5.80 13.80 -12.22
N PHE A 52 -5.83 15.11 -12.00
CA PHE A 52 -4.77 16.02 -12.45
C PHE A 52 -3.55 15.90 -11.54
N GLU A 53 -3.75 15.89 -10.23
CA GLU A 53 -2.67 15.70 -9.26
C GLU A 53 -1.90 14.40 -9.50
N LEU A 54 -2.62 13.28 -9.63
CA LEU A 54 -2.03 11.96 -9.89
C LEU A 54 -1.31 11.94 -11.25
N ARG A 55 -1.85 12.60 -12.28
CA ARG A 55 -1.17 12.74 -13.57
C ARG A 55 0.15 13.50 -13.43
N GLU A 56 0.22 14.59 -12.66
CA GLU A 56 1.47 15.32 -12.46
C GLU A 56 2.53 14.51 -11.70
N ILE A 57 2.11 13.73 -10.69
CA ILE A 57 2.99 12.82 -9.95
C ILE A 57 3.51 11.70 -10.87
N LEU A 58 2.64 11.06 -11.64
CA LEU A 58 3.02 9.99 -12.57
C LEU A 58 3.86 10.50 -13.76
N ASN A 59 3.61 11.72 -14.26
CA ASN A 59 4.46 12.37 -15.26
C ASN A 59 5.91 12.54 -14.77
N LEU A 60 6.09 12.92 -13.50
CA LEU A 60 7.40 13.04 -12.86
C LEU A 60 8.03 11.66 -12.63
N TYR A 61 7.24 10.70 -12.11
CA TYR A 61 7.68 9.32 -11.90
C TYR A 61 8.22 8.68 -13.18
N GLY A 62 7.50 8.81 -14.30
CA GLY A 62 7.94 8.28 -15.60
C GLY A 62 9.29 8.84 -16.07
N ARG A 63 9.58 10.13 -15.83
CA ARG A 63 10.91 10.72 -16.12
C ARG A 63 12.00 10.10 -15.25
N LYS A 64 11.75 9.97 -13.94
CA LYS A 64 12.75 9.41 -13.00
C LYS A 64 12.95 7.90 -13.12
N VAL A 65 11.98 7.16 -13.66
CA VAL A 65 12.17 5.78 -14.12
C VAL A 65 13.03 5.74 -15.39
N ALA A 66 12.82 6.64 -16.35
CA ALA A 66 13.65 6.74 -17.55
C ALA A 66 15.10 7.18 -17.25
N GLU A 67 15.31 8.00 -16.21
CA GLU A 67 16.63 8.32 -15.64
C GLU A 67 17.26 7.15 -14.84
N GLY A 68 16.50 6.09 -14.56
CA GLY A 68 16.94 4.92 -13.78
C GLY A 68 17.02 5.15 -12.25
N GLU A 69 16.68 6.35 -11.79
CA GLU A 69 16.76 6.80 -10.38
C GLU A 69 15.66 6.17 -9.50
N TRP A 70 14.44 6.03 -10.04
CA TRP A 70 13.27 5.46 -9.34
C TRP A 70 12.83 4.14 -9.99
N ARG A 71 12.23 3.24 -9.20
CA ARG A 71 11.83 1.90 -9.69
C ARG A 71 10.45 1.42 -9.23
N ASP A 72 9.97 1.90 -8.08
CA ASP A 72 8.73 1.41 -7.47
C ASP A 72 8.02 2.53 -6.69
N TYR A 73 6.72 2.38 -6.47
CA TYR A 73 5.89 3.36 -5.75
C TYR A 73 4.72 2.69 -5.00
N ALA A 74 4.31 3.30 -3.89
CA ALA A 74 3.10 2.94 -3.15
C ALA A 74 2.20 4.18 -3.00
N VAL A 75 0.88 3.97 -2.90
CA VAL A 75 -0.09 5.05 -2.72
C VAL A 75 -1.02 4.72 -1.55
N ASP A 76 -0.84 5.44 -0.45
CA ASP A 76 -1.56 5.23 0.80
C ASP A 76 -2.66 6.30 0.95
N PHE A 77 -3.88 5.88 1.24
CA PHE A 77 -5.02 6.77 1.44
C PHE A 77 -5.54 6.66 2.88
N THR A 78 -5.64 7.79 3.58
CA THR A 78 -6.13 7.85 4.97
C THR A 78 -7.18 8.95 5.15
N PRO A 79 -8.03 8.92 6.20
CA PRO A 79 -8.96 10.01 6.53
C PRO A 79 -8.30 11.35 6.93
N GLN A 80 -6.96 11.43 6.93
CA GLN A 80 -6.20 12.63 7.29
C GLN A 80 -5.32 13.13 6.12
N LYS A 81 -4.73 12.22 5.33
CA LYS A 81 -3.88 12.53 4.18
C LYS A 81 -3.81 11.42 3.12
N ALA A 82 -3.55 11.80 1.87
CA ALA A 82 -3.01 10.90 0.86
C ALA A 82 -1.47 10.95 0.90
N VAL A 83 -0.81 9.83 0.62
CA VAL A 83 0.65 9.74 0.49
C VAL A 83 1.00 8.98 -0.79
N PHE A 84 1.92 9.51 -1.58
CA PHE A 84 2.56 8.81 -2.68
C PHE A 84 4.04 8.59 -2.31
N SER A 85 4.40 7.35 -2.02
CA SER A 85 5.72 6.92 -1.54
C SER A 85 6.55 6.42 -2.72
N ILE A 86 7.81 6.88 -2.84
CA ILE A 86 8.69 6.64 -3.98
C ILE A 86 9.94 5.85 -3.55
N TYR A 87 10.27 4.77 -4.27
CA TYR A 87 11.33 3.85 -3.93
C TYR A 87 12.33 3.67 -5.08
N ARG A 88 13.63 3.56 -4.73
CA ARG A 88 14.72 3.26 -5.69
C ARG A 88 14.93 1.75 -5.88
N ARG A 89 14.56 0.94 -4.89
CA ARG A 89 14.46 -0.53 -4.89
C ARG A 89 13.39 -0.94 -3.87
N ALA A 90 12.72 -2.07 -4.11
CA ALA A 90 11.61 -2.56 -3.25
C ALA A 90 12.02 -2.91 -1.80
N SER A 91 13.32 -3.15 -1.54
CA SER A 91 13.84 -3.52 -0.21
C SER A 91 14.47 -2.35 0.55
N GLU A 92 14.31 -1.12 0.09
CA GLU A 92 14.94 0.08 0.67
C GLU A 92 13.89 1.09 1.13
N CYS A 93 14.24 1.95 2.09
CA CYS A 93 13.31 2.97 2.58
C CYS A 93 12.92 3.97 1.47
N ALA A 94 11.67 4.44 1.49
CA ALA A 94 11.16 5.41 0.53
C ALA A 94 12.08 6.66 0.47
N LEU A 95 12.57 6.99 -0.73
CA LEU A 95 13.39 8.20 -0.97
C LEU A 95 12.61 9.46 -0.61
N PHE A 96 11.39 9.53 -1.13
CA PHE A 96 10.51 10.68 -1.02
C PHE A 96 9.07 10.23 -0.81
N ARG A 97 8.32 11.03 -0.07
CA ARG A 97 6.86 10.91 0.09
C ARG A 97 6.22 12.23 -0.28
N ILE A 98 5.29 12.21 -1.22
CA ILE A 98 4.46 13.35 -1.59
C ILE A 98 3.16 13.20 -0.78
N GLU A 99 2.91 14.10 0.17
CA GLU A 99 1.74 14.05 1.05
C GLU A 99 0.74 15.16 0.69
N LYS A 100 -0.56 14.82 0.65
CA LYS A 100 -1.68 15.76 0.52
C LYS A 100 -2.50 15.77 1.81
N THR A 101 -2.51 16.89 2.53
CA THR A 101 -3.24 17.10 3.79
C THR A 101 -4.19 18.31 3.66
N PRO A 102 -5.46 18.13 3.25
CA PRO A 102 -6.42 19.22 3.06
C PRO A 102 -6.64 20.09 4.31
N LYS A 103 -6.50 19.51 5.51
CA LYS A 103 -6.59 20.23 6.79
C LYS A 103 -5.51 21.32 6.96
N LEU A 104 -4.39 21.25 6.22
CA LEU A 104 -3.34 22.27 6.18
C LEU A 104 -3.46 23.26 5.01
N ALA A 105 -4.38 23.02 4.06
CA ALA A 105 -4.56 23.82 2.85
C ALA A 105 -4.84 25.30 3.13
N LYS A 106 -5.50 25.61 4.25
CA LYS A 106 -5.81 26.99 4.71
C LYS A 106 -4.69 27.66 5.53
N LYS A 107 -3.62 26.94 5.89
CA LYS A 107 -2.55 27.45 6.79
C LYS A 107 -1.15 27.47 6.18
N GLN A 108 -0.73 26.38 5.55
CA GLN A 108 0.63 26.21 5.01
C GLN A 108 0.64 25.67 3.57
N GLY A 109 -0.52 25.27 3.06
CA GLY A 109 -0.65 24.55 1.79
C GLY A 109 -1.00 23.08 1.99
N ALA A 110 -1.67 22.51 0.98
CA ALA A 110 -2.16 21.14 1.03
C ALA A 110 -1.05 20.10 0.81
N TYR A 111 -0.01 20.43 0.03
CA TYR A 111 0.98 19.46 -0.45
C TYR A 111 2.33 19.65 0.25
N SER A 112 3.01 18.55 0.59
CA SER A 112 4.42 18.58 0.96
C SER A 112 5.20 17.39 0.43
N VAL A 113 6.47 17.60 0.11
CA VAL A 113 7.46 16.54 -0.12
C VAL A 113 8.25 16.31 1.15
N VAL A 114 8.37 15.05 1.57
CA VAL A 114 9.09 14.61 2.76
C VAL A 114 10.17 13.62 2.34
N ALA A 115 11.39 13.78 2.85
CA ALA A 115 12.49 12.85 2.64
C ALA A 115 12.34 11.56 3.46
N THR A 116 13.20 10.57 3.18
CA THR A 116 13.37 9.35 4.01
C THR A 116 13.56 9.68 5.50
N THR A 117 14.33 10.74 5.80
CA THR A 117 14.62 11.21 7.17
C THR A 117 13.44 11.87 7.89
N GLY A 118 12.28 12.03 7.24
CA GLY A 118 11.14 12.77 7.77
C GLY A 118 11.24 14.30 7.59
N LEU A 119 12.36 14.82 7.07
CA LEU A 119 12.51 16.25 6.76
C LEU A 119 11.55 16.67 5.64
N VAL A 120 10.76 17.73 5.87
CA VAL A 120 9.91 18.35 4.86
C VAL A 120 10.76 19.22 3.93
N LEU A 121 11.02 18.73 2.71
CA LEU A 121 11.84 19.42 1.72
C LEU A 121 11.11 20.61 1.07
N LYS A 122 9.78 20.52 0.93
CA LYS A 122 8.93 21.63 0.49
C LYS A 122 7.49 21.43 0.96
N ARG A 123 6.78 22.52 1.20
CA ARG A 123 5.33 22.58 1.40
C ARG A 123 4.73 23.72 0.57
N GLY A 124 3.47 23.61 0.15
CA GLY A 124 2.78 24.66 -0.58
C GLY A 124 1.37 24.31 -1.04
N HIS A 125 0.68 25.30 -1.62
CA HIS A 125 -0.69 25.21 -2.13
C HIS A 125 -0.78 24.68 -3.58
N ASP A 126 0.36 24.52 -4.25
CA ASP A 126 0.48 24.11 -5.64
C ASP A 126 1.35 22.84 -5.71
N LEU A 127 0.78 21.74 -6.21
CA LEU A 127 1.46 20.45 -6.26
C LEU A 127 2.66 20.47 -7.23
N ARG A 128 2.52 21.10 -8.41
CA ARG A 128 3.60 21.17 -9.42
C ARG A 128 4.86 21.83 -8.84
N ARG A 129 4.70 22.98 -8.17
CA ARG A 129 5.79 23.70 -7.49
C ARG A 129 6.39 22.92 -6.31
N VAL A 130 5.60 22.07 -5.67
CA VAL A 130 6.05 21.20 -4.56
C VAL A 130 6.84 19.99 -5.08
N ILE A 131 6.39 19.32 -6.16
CA ILE A 131 7.11 18.15 -6.73
C ILE A 131 8.28 18.54 -7.64
N ALA A 132 8.31 19.75 -8.21
CA ALA A 132 9.41 20.23 -9.07
C ALA A 132 10.78 20.29 -8.38
N ILE A 133 10.82 20.22 -7.03
CA ILE A 133 12.08 20.09 -6.27
C ILE A 133 12.75 18.73 -6.49
N LEU A 134 11.99 17.68 -6.84
CA LEU A 134 12.47 16.32 -7.07
C LEU A 134 12.97 16.13 -8.51
N ASP A 135 12.47 16.95 -9.43
CA ASP A 135 12.85 16.92 -10.84
C ASP A 135 14.24 17.52 -11.05
N LYS A 136 14.48 18.68 -10.44
CA LYS A 136 15.79 19.31 -10.31
C LYS A 136 16.65 18.48 -9.35
N ARG A 137 17.91 18.19 -9.72
CA ARG A 137 18.91 17.60 -8.81
C ARG A 137 18.91 18.38 -7.49
N LEU A 138 18.48 17.73 -6.40
CA LEU A 138 18.51 18.30 -5.05
C LEU A 138 19.97 18.48 -4.61
N LYS A 139 20.56 19.63 -4.97
CA LYS A 139 21.77 20.12 -4.33
C LYS A 139 21.41 20.39 -2.87
N LEU A 140 21.76 19.44 -2.01
CA LEU A 140 21.51 19.50 -0.58
C LEU A 140 22.46 20.54 0.02
N VAL A 141 22.00 21.79 0.07
CA VAL A 141 22.75 22.90 0.67
C VAL A 141 22.62 22.78 2.19
N SER A 142 23.51 22.02 2.80
CA SER A 142 23.81 22.17 4.22
C SER A 142 24.37 23.57 4.45
N GLY A 143 23.77 24.30 5.38
CA GLY A 143 24.35 25.50 6.01
C GLY A 143 24.86 25.16 7.41
#